data_AF-A0A1Y5HHJ4-F1
#
_entry.id   AF-A0A1Y5HHJ4-F1
#
_cell.length_a   1.000
_cell.length_b   1.000
_cell.length_c   1.000
_cell.angle_alpha   90.00
_cell.angle_beta   90.00
_cell.angle_gamma   90.00
#
_symmetry.space_group_name_H-M   'P 1'
#
loop_
_entity.id
_entity.type
_entity.pdbx_description
1 polymer ?
#
loop_
_entity_poly.entity_id
_entity_poly.type
_entity_poly.pdbx_seq_one_letter_code
_entity_poly.pdbx_strand_id
1 'polypeptide(L)' 'MSQWLHRGLTKVGFDVMLMEIRQVKGALKAMPTKTDWRDAEGIAHLFHIGWLRPVHCKSVSAQEIPALLGARKTAQRG' A
#
# COMPACT_ATOMS: atom_id res chain seq x y z
N MET A 1 6.73 -0.22 -2.63
CA MET A 1 6.68 1.26 -2.66
C MET A 1 5.90 1.86 -1.48
N SER A 2 4.74 1.31 -1.10
CA SER A 2 3.87 1.88 -0.05
C SER A 2 4.51 2.04 1.34
N GLN A 3 5.48 1.21 1.73
CA GLN A 3 6.08 1.27 3.08
C GLN A 3 7.00 2.45 3.30
N TRP A 4 7.83 2.81 2.32
CA TRP A 4 8.73 3.96 2.46
C TRP A 4 7.93 5.25 2.54
N LEU A 5 6.90 5.39 1.69
CA LEU A 5 6.00 6.54 1.71
C LEU A 5 5.21 6.62 3.02
N HIS A 6 4.60 5.51 3.46
CA HIS A 6 3.91 5.45 4.75
C HIS A 6 4.82 5.89 5.89
N ARG A 7 6.03 5.32 5.98
CA ARG A 7 7.01 5.71 7.02
C ARG A 7 7.41 7.16 6.95
N GLY A 8 7.72 7.66 5.75
CA GLY A 8 8.12 9.05 5.56
C GLY A 8 7.04 10.01 6.02
N LEU A 9 5.80 9.77 5.61
CA LEU A 9 4.65 10.60 5.96
C LEU A 9 4.31 10.52 7.45
N THR A 10 4.30 9.32 8.05
CA THR A 10 4.09 9.18 9.50
C THR A 10 5.21 9.86 10.29
N LYS A 11 6.47 9.78 9.84
CA LYS A 11 7.61 10.40 10.53
C LYS A 11 7.50 11.93 10.58
N VAL A 12 6.89 12.55 9.58
CA VAL A 12 6.66 14.01 9.57
C VAL A 12 5.31 14.41 10.20
N GLY A 13 4.59 13.46 10.81
CA GLY A 13 3.41 13.72 11.62
C GLY A 13 2.07 13.69 10.87
N PHE A 14 2.04 13.22 9.62
CA PHE A 14 0.77 13.01 8.93
C PHE A 14 0.02 11.81 9.50
N ASP A 15 -1.31 11.94 9.57
CA ASP A 15 -2.20 10.80 9.74
C ASP A 15 -2.27 10.02 8.41
N VAL A 16 -1.79 8.78 8.43
CA VAL A 16 -1.62 7.96 7.23
C VAL A 16 -2.32 6.63 7.44
N MET A 17 -3.20 6.30 6.51
CA MET A 17 -3.86 5.01 6.45
C MET A 17 -3.46 4.26 5.19
N LEU A 18 -3.20 2.95 5.30
CA LEU A 18 -3.13 2.07 4.14
C LEU A 18 -4.49 1.44 3.88
N MET A 19 -4.85 1.33 2.61
CA MET A 19 -6.12 0.76 2.17
C MET A 19 -5.90 -0.56 1.43
N GLU A 20 -6.88 -1.46 1.51
CA GLU A 20 -6.86 -2.71 0.74
C GLU A 20 -7.00 -2.42 -0.76
N ILE A 21 -5.95 -2.70 -1.51
CA ILE A 21 -5.83 -2.29 -2.91
C ILE A 21 -6.80 -3.00 -3.85
N ARG A 22 -7.19 -4.25 -3.55
CA ARG A 22 -8.11 -5.01 -4.41
C ARG A 22 -9.53 -4.46 -4.31
N GLN A 23 -9.96 -4.01 -3.14
CA GLN A 23 -11.23 -3.34 -2.90
C GLN A 23 -11.28 -2.00 -3.62
N VAL A 24 -10.26 -1.15 -3.43
CA VAL A 24 -10.14 0.14 -4.15
C VAL A 24 -10.18 -0.10 -5.65
N LYS A 25 -9.35 -1.01 -6.16
CA LYS A 25 -9.32 -1.35 -7.58
C LYS A 25 -10.66 -1.89 -8.07
N GLY A 26 -11.34 -2.72 -7.28
CA GLY A 26 -12.65 -3.26 -7.60
C GLY A 26 -13.72 -2.18 -7.74
N ALA A 27 -13.76 -1.24 -6.80
CA ALA A 27 -14.67 -0.10 -6.85
C ALA A 27 -14.44 0.78 -8.09
N LEU A 28 -13.17 1.05 -8.39
CA LEU A 28 -12.77 1.98 -9.43
C LEU A 28 -12.71 1.36 -10.83
N LYS A 29 -12.78 0.02 -10.95
CA LYS A 29 -12.66 -0.69 -12.23
C LYS A 29 -13.78 -0.36 -13.22
N ALA A 30 -14.96 0.02 -12.72
CA ALA A 30 -16.11 0.35 -13.56
C ALA A 30 -16.04 1.77 -14.16
N MET A 31 -15.04 2.58 -13.81
CA MET A 31 -14.93 3.94 -14.33
C MET A 31 -14.62 3.95 -15.84
N PRO A 32 -15.44 4.62 -16.68
CA PRO A 32 -15.28 4.60 -18.14
C PRO A 32 -13.98 5.26 -18.64
N THR A 33 -13.44 6.21 -17.90
CA THR A 33 -12.18 6.90 -18.25
C THR A 33 -11.28 6.90 -17.04
N LYS A 34 -10.06 6.38 -17.22
CA LYS A 34 -9.03 6.38 -16.20
C LYS A 34 -8.12 7.59 -16.36
N THR A 35 -8.09 8.43 -15.34
CA THR A 35 -7.23 9.60 -15.23
C THR A 35 -6.88 9.77 -13.76
N ASP A 36 -5.69 10.28 -13.44
CA ASP A 36 -5.26 10.45 -12.04
C ASP A 36 -6.22 11.33 -11.24
N TRP A 37 -6.82 12.35 -11.86
CA TRP A 37 -7.85 13.19 -11.23
C TRP A 37 -9.09 12.38 -10.80
N ARG A 38 -9.68 11.61 -11.72
CA ARG A 38 -10.85 10.76 -11.43
C ARG A 38 -10.52 9.64 -10.45
N ASP A 39 -9.33 9.08 -10.51
CA ASP A 39 -8.89 8.10 -9.51
C ASP A 39 -8.80 8.73 -8.12
N ALA A 40 -8.22 9.94 -7.99
CA ALA A 40 -8.14 10.66 -6.72
C ALA A 40 -9.52 11.00 -6.18
N GLU A 41 -10.42 11.51 -7.02
CA GLU A 41 -11.82 11.80 -6.67
C GLU A 41 -12.56 10.53 -6.23
N GLY A 42 -12.40 9.42 -6.97
CA GLY A 42 -12.99 8.13 -6.62
C GLY A 42 -12.48 7.59 -5.29
N ILE A 43 -11.17 7.67 -5.02
CA ILE A 43 -10.59 7.28 -3.72
C ILE A 43 -11.15 8.16 -2.60
N ALA A 44 -11.23 9.48 -2.79
CA ALA A 44 -11.79 10.40 -1.80
C ALA A 44 -13.27 10.10 -1.51
N HIS A 45 -14.05 9.79 -2.53
CA HIS A 45 -15.45 9.40 -2.36
C HIS A 45 -15.58 8.11 -1.54
N LEU A 46 -14.82 7.06 -1.88
CA LEU A 46 -14.82 5.79 -1.15
C LEU A 46 -14.42 5.97 0.32
N PHE A 47 -13.48 6.88 0.60
CA PHE A 47 -13.10 7.25 1.95
C PHE A 47 -14.23 7.93 2.71
N HIS A 48 -14.89 8.90 2.08
CA HIS A 48 -15.99 9.64 2.69
C HIS A 48 -17.17 8.74 3.09
N ILE A 49 -17.51 7.74 2.26
CA ILE A 49 -18.60 6.80 2.53
C ILE A 49 -18.17 5.59 3.39
N GLY A 50 -16.92 5.55 3.85
CA GLY A 50 -16.39 4.46 4.67
C GLY A 50 -16.29 3.11 3.94
N TRP A 51 -16.26 3.11 2.60
CA TRP A 51 -16.23 1.88 1.79
C TRP A 51 -14.80 1.42 1.50
N LEU A 52 -13.91 1.60 2.46
CA LEU A 52 -12.51 1.20 2.39
C LEU A 52 -12.12 0.41 3.63
N ARG A 53 -11.32 -0.63 3.45
CA ARG A 53 -10.76 -1.41 4.55
C ARG A 53 -9.35 -0.95 4.87
N PRO A 54 -9.09 -0.47 6.10
CA PRO A 54 -7.73 -0.25 6.56
C PRO A 54 -6.93 -1.55 6.54
N VAL A 55 -5.67 -1.46 6.14
CA VAL A 55 -4.72 -2.59 6.20
C VAL A 55 -3.44 -2.17 6.92
N HIS A 56 -2.75 -3.16 7.47
CA HIS A 56 -1.52 -2.92 8.22
C HIS A 56 -0.31 -2.77 7.30
N CYS A 57 0.57 -1.84 7.65
CA CYS A 57 1.90 -1.78 7.05
C CYS A 57 2.75 -2.94 7.59
N LYS A 58 3.40 -3.72 6.72
CA LYS A 58 4.38 -4.72 7.19
C LYS A 58 5.54 -4.03 7.92
N SER A 59 6.03 -4.64 8.99
CA SER A 59 7.21 -4.17 9.73
C SER A 59 8.48 -4.31 8.88
N VAL A 60 9.55 -3.60 9.27
CA VAL A 60 10.89 -3.76 8.66
C VAL A 60 11.34 -5.23 8.76
N SER A 61 11.28 -5.78 9.97
CA SER A 61 11.77 -7.14 10.28
C SER A 61 11.07 -8.22 9.45
N ALA A 62 9.76 -8.06 9.21
CA ALA A 62 8.98 -8.96 8.39
C ALA A 62 9.43 -8.98 6.91
N GLN A 63 10.25 -8.02 6.49
CA GLN A 63 10.83 -7.96 5.14
C GLN A 63 12.30 -8.38 5.14
N GLU A 64 13.08 -7.91 6.11
CA GLU A 64 14.52 -8.13 6.17
C GLU A 64 14.86 -9.58 6.49
N ILE A 65 14.16 -10.22 7.43
CA ILE A 65 14.47 -11.60 7.83
C ILE A 65 14.35 -12.57 6.63
N PRO A 66 13.23 -12.60 5.87
CA PRO A 66 13.15 -13.42 4.67
C PRO A 66 14.20 -13.06 3.60
N ALA A 67 14.52 -11.77 3.43
CA ALA A 67 15.52 -11.33 2.47
C ALA A 67 16.92 -11.84 2.83
N LEU A 68 17.31 -11.76 4.11
CA LEU A 68 18.57 -12.29 4.62
C LEU A 68 18.65 -13.81 4.47
N LEU A 69 17.58 -14.53 4.81
CA LEU A 69 17.52 -15.98 4.64
C LEU A 69 17.60 -16.39 3.16
N GLY A 70 16.99 -15.61 2.26
CA GLY A 70 17.10 -15.77 0.82
C GLY A 70 18.53 -15.56 0.32
N ALA A 71 19.16 -14.45 0.71
CA ALA A 71 20.54 -14.13 0.35
C ALA A 71 21.53 -15.22 0.80
N ARG A 72 21.38 -15.72 2.03
CA ARG A 72 22.19 -16.84 2.54
C ARG A 72 22.06 -18.09 1.68
N LYS A 73 20.83 -18.48 1.32
CA LYS A 73 20.59 -19.66 0.47
C LYS A 73 21.23 -19.50 -0.90
N THR A 74 21.20 -18.31 -1.48
CA THR A 74 21.87 -18.02 -2.76
C THR A 74 23.38 -18.13 -2.64
N ALA A 75 23.97 -17.54 -1.59
CA ALA A 75 25.41 -17.61 -1.34
C ALA A 75 25.92 -19.04 -1.05
N GLN A 76 25.07 -19.93 -0.55
CA GLN A 76 25.40 -21.35 -0.31
C GLN A 76 25.24 -22.25 -1.55
N ARG A 77 24.60 -21.75 -2.61
CA ARG A 77 24.33 -22.49 -3.85
C ARG A 77 25.27 -22.12 -5.00
N GLY A 78 26.04 -21.04 -4.84
CA GLY A 78 27.17 -20.70 -5.71
C GLY A 78 28.45 -21.24 -5.12
#